data_AF-A0A9Q9IQ01-F1
#
_entry.id   AF-A0A9Q9IQ01-F1
#
_cell.length_a   1.000
_cell.length_b   1.000
_cell.length_c   1.000
_cell.angle_alpha   90.00
_cell.angle_beta   90.00
_cell.angle_gamma   90.00
#
_symmetry.space_group_name_H-M   'P 1'
#
loop_
_entity.id
_entity.type
_entity.pdbx_description
1 polymer ?
#
loop_
_entity_poly.entity_id
_entity_poly.type
_entity_poly.pdbx_seq_one_letter_code
_entity_poly.pdbx_strand_id
1 'polypeptide(L)'
;MFVNAAVTATGQREFHTGAERQRLSLAFLHEYVLVNYRELYAATLALAVNDLNAGLVVLNLLRTAQDVPLPRRKLEGALIAARLRSLPPQRVYRLLRALRAEGVNNRRTRAIVRDWVAGRPDLAFDAVKYRRHLAGAARHTHLRLPDEIGAVLFDWRRPKRYTTPILEAWRRAHYDQRAVYELPYTVAEGFAARHRIDRARLLARAGGQLTALERLRLQRATGVEADLHRTPLTRLAVYVLSLPRPERARRREELTAALRAAARRAAGRRAGTWGTVVGVLDDSYSSSGSGVKRRRPLAVALAMHYLLEALAGRHHTVWLTHTGDPLLVHPVGATPLGQRLLDGLRRRPDRLVVVSDGWDNAPPGQAAEVLRVWRERLDPEGRTSVVHLNPVYDADTFDVRRLAPAVPTVGIRDAEDAPALVELARFAAGTATFAQLRAYLDDLVEGFLR
;
A
#
# COMPACT_ATOMS: atom_id res chain seq x y z
N MET A 1 -2.31 14.94 -9.64
CA MET A 1 -1.28 15.43 -8.69
C MET A 1 -1.45 14.89 -7.27
N PHE A 2 -2.18 15.53 -6.34
CA PHE A 2 -2.15 15.11 -4.92
C PHE A 2 -2.54 13.65 -4.67
N VAL A 3 -3.62 13.16 -5.30
CA VAL A 3 -4.02 11.74 -5.17
C VAL A 3 -2.91 10.80 -5.65
N ASN A 4 -2.26 11.11 -6.77
CA ASN A 4 -1.12 10.33 -7.27
C ASN A 4 0.01 10.30 -6.25
N ALA A 5 0.41 11.47 -5.72
CA ALA A 5 1.43 11.58 -4.68
C ALA A 5 1.04 10.78 -3.42
N ALA A 6 -0.22 10.89 -2.98
CA ALA A 6 -0.74 10.22 -1.80
C ALA A 6 -0.79 8.68 -1.94
N VAL A 7 -0.94 8.18 -3.18
CA VAL A 7 -0.91 6.74 -3.49
C VAL A 7 0.54 6.24 -3.59
N THR A 8 1.39 6.88 -4.41
CA THR A 8 2.70 6.33 -4.81
C THR A 8 3.85 6.74 -3.90
N ALA A 9 3.86 7.96 -3.39
CA ALA A 9 4.99 8.50 -2.64
C ALA A 9 5.05 7.94 -1.22
N THR A 10 6.25 7.62 -0.75
CA THR A 10 6.43 6.89 0.54
C THR A 10 7.42 7.54 1.50
N GLY A 11 7.92 8.73 1.18
CA GLY A 11 9.05 9.37 1.86
C GLY A 11 10.36 8.55 1.80
N GLN A 12 10.46 7.60 0.85
CA GLN A 12 11.61 6.71 0.66
C GLN A 12 12.23 6.96 -0.72
N ARG A 13 13.48 6.53 -0.89
CA ARG A 13 14.20 6.66 -2.16
C ARG A 13 13.52 5.86 -3.28
N GLU A 14 13.35 6.48 -4.44
CA GLU A 14 12.98 5.81 -5.70
C GLU A 14 14.23 5.58 -6.57
N PHE A 15 14.05 4.98 -7.75
CA PHE A 15 15.15 4.77 -8.69
C PHE A 15 15.76 6.12 -9.15
N HIS A 16 14.91 7.07 -9.52
CA HIS A 16 15.34 8.39 -10.04
C HIS A 16 15.42 9.49 -8.97
N THR A 17 14.70 9.38 -7.84
CA THR A 17 14.59 10.47 -6.85
C THR A 17 15.02 10.07 -5.44
N GLY A 18 15.66 11.00 -4.74
CA GLY A 18 16.13 10.83 -3.37
C GLY A 18 15.03 10.94 -2.31
N ALA A 19 15.23 10.31 -1.15
CA ALA A 19 14.24 10.27 -0.07
C ALA A 19 13.93 11.65 0.53
N GLU A 20 14.93 12.53 0.64
CA GLU A 20 14.75 13.89 1.16
C GLU A 20 13.89 14.74 0.23
N ARG A 21 14.21 14.76 -1.07
CA ARG A 21 13.42 15.47 -2.08
C ARG A 21 11.97 14.98 -2.12
N GLN A 22 11.76 13.67 -2.01
CA GLN A 22 10.40 13.10 -1.91
C GLN A 22 9.65 13.61 -0.66
N ARG A 23 10.33 13.74 0.50
CA ARG A 23 9.70 14.27 1.72
C ARG A 23 9.35 15.75 1.61
N LEU A 24 10.24 16.58 1.04
CA LEU A 24 9.98 18.01 0.81
C LEU A 24 8.80 18.21 -0.13
N SER A 25 8.80 17.50 -1.27
CA SER A 25 7.72 17.52 -2.25
C SER A 25 6.37 17.13 -1.62
N LEU A 26 6.34 16.06 -0.80
CA LEU A 26 5.14 15.66 -0.09
C LEU A 26 4.67 16.69 0.94
N ALA A 27 5.59 17.26 1.73
CA ALA A 27 5.26 18.24 2.74
C ALA A 27 4.53 19.45 2.10
N PHE A 28 5.08 19.97 1.00
CA PHE A 28 4.48 21.05 0.23
C PHE A 28 3.06 20.68 -0.26
N LEU A 29 2.90 19.52 -0.90
CA LEU A 29 1.60 19.10 -1.42
C LEU A 29 0.55 18.91 -0.33
N HIS A 30 0.93 18.32 0.80
CA HIS A 30 0.04 18.14 1.95
C HIS A 30 -0.42 19.49 2.52
N GLU A 31 0.47 20.47 2.64
CA GLU A 31 0.15 21.81 3.11
C GLU A 31 -0.74 22.56 2.12
N TYR A 32 -0.35 22.57 0.83
CA TYR A 32 -1.08 23.26 -0.23
C TYR A 32 -2.53 22.78 -0.32
N VAL A 33 -2.76 21.47 -0.36
CA VAL A 33 -4.12 20.92 -0.49
C VAL A 33 -4.92 21.07 0.80
N LEU A 34 -4.28 20.99 1.97
CA LEU A 34 -4.95 21.23 3.24
C LEU A 34 -5.50 22.66 3.33
N VAL A 35 -4.69 23.65 2.95
CA VAL A 35 -5.05 25.08 3.03
C VAL A 35 -6.12 25.43 2.01
N ASN A 36 -5.95 25.01 0.75
CA ASN A 36 -6.82 25.42 -0.34
C ASN A 36 -8.06 24.52 -0.52
N TYR A 37 -7.96 23.24 -0.15
CA TYR A 37 -8.95 22.21 -0.49
C TYR A 37 -9.18 21.20 0.65
N ARG A 38 -9.35 21.67 1.89
CA ARG A 38 -9.48 20.81 3.09
C ARG A 38 -10.51 19.68 2.97
N GLU A 39 -11.66 19.92 2.34
CA GLU A 39 -12.69 18.89 2.16
C GLU A 39 -12.19 17.74 1.28
N LEU A 40 -11.58 18.08 0.13
CA LEU A 40 -10.95 17.10 -0.75
C LEU A 40 -9.78 16.39 -0.04
N TYR A 41 -8.99 17.14 0.72
CA TYR A 41 -7.91 16.58 1.53
C TYR A 41 -8.41 15.52 2.52
N ALA A 42 -9.50 15.79 3.22
CA ALA A 42 -10.12 14.82 4.12
C ALA A 42 -10.73 13.62 3.37
N ALA A 43 -11.41 13.87 2.25
CA ALA A 43 -12.00 12.82 1.42
C ALA A 43 -10.96 11.83 0.88
N THR A 44 -9.69 12.24 0.73
CA THR A 44 -8.61 11.31 0.34
C THR A 44 -8.40 10.15 1.30
N LEU A 45 -8.87 10.24 2.56
CA LEU A 45 -8.85 9.12 3.51
C LEU A 45 -9.72 7.94 3.04
N ALA A 46 -10.74 8.20 2.22
CA ALA A 46 -11.60 7.18 1.61
C ALA A 46 -11.00 6.59 0.31
N LEU A 47 -9.90 7.17 -0.20
CA LEU A 47 -9.21 6.67 -1.40
C LEU A 47 -8.11 5.65 -1.03
N ALA A 48 -7.55 5.01 -2.06
CA ALA A 48 -6.43 4.07 -1.95
C ALA A 48 -5.07 4.75 -1.61
N VAL A 49 -5.09 5.78 -0.76
CA VAL A 49 -3.87 6.42 -0.25
C VAL A 49 -3.09 5.44 0.60
N ASN A 50 -1.76 5.55 0.61
CA ASN A 50 -0.95 4.63 1.38
C ASN A 50 -0.90 4.98 2.89
N ASP A 51 -0.41 4.04 3.71
CA ASP A 51 -0.35 4.20 5.18
C ASP A 51 0.38 5.47 5.64
N LEU A 52 1.44 5.89 4.95
CA LEU A 52 2.21 7.07 5.33
C LEU A 52 1.35 8.31 5.12
N ASN A 53 0.81 8.48 3.92
CA ASN A 53 0.06 9.67 3.55
C ASN A 53 -1.27 9.72 4.30
N ALA A 54 -1.93 8.58 4.54
CA ALA A 54 -3.09 8.50 5.43
C ALA A 54 -2.74 9.02 6.84
N GLY A 55 -1.58 8.63 7.40
CA GLY A 55 -1.11 9.14 8.68
C GLY A 55 -0.86 10.66 8.66
N LEU A 56 -0.24 11.18 7.61
CA LEU A 56 0.00 12.63 7.44
C LEU A 56 -1.31 13.42 7.29
N VAL A 57 -2.29 12.90 6.55
CA VAL A 57 -3.62 13.49 6.43
C VAL A 57 -4.28 13.58 7.80
N VAL A 58 -4.33 12.48 8.57
CA VAL A 58 -4.91 12.48 9.92
C VAL A 58 -4.18 13.46 10.84
N LEU A 59 -2.84 13.44 10.86
CA LEU A 59 -2.03 14.36 11.66
C LEU A 59 -2.38 15.82 11.37
N ASN A 60 -2.37 16.20 10.09
CA ASN A 60 -2.59 17.57 9.65
C ASN A 60 -4.02 18.04 9.93
N LEU A 61 -5.03 17.19 9.72
CA LEU A 61 -6.43 17.51 10.02
C LEU A 61 -6.65 17.74 11.52
N LEU A 62 -5.99 16.95 12.38
CA LEU A 62 -6.08 17.10 13.84
C LEU A 62 -5.29 18.30 14.36
N ARG A 63 -4.17 18.64 13.72
CA ARG A 63 -3.35 19.83 14.04
C ARG A 63 -4.12 21.13 13.80
N THR A 64 -4.92 21.18 12.73
CA THR A 64 -5.59 22.42 12.25
C THR A 64 -7.11 22.38 12.49
N ALA A 65 -7.55 21.83 13.62
CA ALA A 65 -8.97 21.56 13.88
C ALA A 65 -9.77 22.73 14.49
N GLN A 66 -9.13 23.83 14.86
CA GLN A 66 -9.75 24.92 15.64
C GLN A 66 -10.79 25.72 14.83
N ASP A 67 -10.48 26.05 13.57
CA ASP A 67 -11.30 26.96 12.74
C ASP A 67 -12.29 26.25 11.79
N VAL A 68 -12.61 24.98 12.08
CA VAL A 68 -13.44 24.16 11.18
C VAL A 68 -14.90 24.15 11.65
N PRO A 69 -15.91 24.39 10.78
CA PRO A 69 -17.32 24.27 11.14
C PRO A 69 -17.71 22.90 11.70
N LEU A 70 -18.70 22.84 12.60
CA LEU A 70 -19.10 21.60 13.29
C LEU A 70 -19.51 20.44 12.34
N PRO A 71 -20.33 20.64 11.30
CA PRO A 71 -20.70 19.55 10.39
C PRO A 71 -19.48 18.92 9.71
N ARG A 72 -18.56 19.77 9.22
CA ARG A 72 -17.31 19.34 8.59
C ARG A 72 -16.40 18.60 9.57
N ARG A 73 -16.29 19.08 10.82
CA ARG A 73 -15.53 18.38 11.88
C ARG A 73 -16.07 16.97 12.16
N LYS A 74 -17.40 16.77 12.12
CA LYS A 74 -18.01 15.45 12.30
C LYS A 74 -17.65 14.50 11.17
N LEU A 75 -17.79 14.93 9.92
CA LEU A 75 -17.44 14.13 8.74
C LEU A 75 -15.96 13.75 8.74
N GLU A 76 -15.07 14.72 8.96
CA GLU A 76 -13.64 14.44 9.08
C GLU A 76 -13.34 13.46 10.24
N GLY A 77 -14.04 13.57 11.37
CA GLY A 77 -13.91 12.64 12.50
C GLY A 77 -14.29 11.21 12.13
N ALA A 78 -15.38 11.04 11.39
CA ALA A 78 -15.83 9.74 10.90
C ALA A 78 -14.82 9.11 9.92
N LEU A 79 -14.32 9.91 8.96
CA LEU A 79 -13.29 9.50 8.01
C LEU A 79 -11.99 9.07 8.70
N ILE A 80 -11.53 9.86 9.69
CA ILE A 80 -10.35 9.52 10.49
C ILE A 80 -10.60 8.20 11.23
N ALA A 81 -11.72 8.05 11.93
CA ALA A 81 -12.03 6.84 12.69
C ALA A 81 -12.08 5.59 11.79
N ALA A 82 -12.77 5.67 10.66
CA ALA A 82 -12.83 4.60 9.66
C ALA A 82 -11.43 4.24 9.16
N ARG A 83 -10.60 5.24 8.83
CA ARG A 83 -9.23 4.99 8.36
C ARG A 83 -8.32 4.40 9.44
N LEU A 84 -8.42 4.84 10.68
CA LEU A 84 -7.61 4.28 11.78
C LEU A 84 -7.98 2.81 12.06
N ARG A 85 -9.23 2.40 11.82
CA ARG A 85 -9.64 0.99 11.92
C ARG A 85 -9.03 0.13 10.81
N SER A 86 -8.88 0.67 9.59
CA SER A 86 -8.29 -0.08 8.46
C SER A 86 -6.77 -0.13 8.50
N LEU A 87 -6.10 0.81 9.18
CA LEU A 87 -4.65 0.87 9.23
C LEU A 87 -4.05 -0.20 10.17
N PRO A 88 -2.88 -0.76 9.83
CA PRO A 88 -2.17 -1.66 10.74
C PRO A 88 -1.82 -0.96 12.07
N PRO A 89 -1.89 -1.64 13.23
CA PRO A 89 -1.70 -1.00 14.54
C PRO A 89 -0.37 -0.26 14.68
N GLN A 90 0.71 -0.81 14.15
CA GLN A 90 2.03 -0.16 14.16
C GLN A 90 2.07 1.18 13.40
N ARG A 91 1.20 1.36 12.41
CA ARG A 91 1.07 2.63 11.66
C ARG A 91 0.32 3.66 12.49
N VAL A 92 -0.77 3.25 13.13
CA VAL A 92 -1.52 4.11 14.04
C VAL A 92 -0.66 4.54 15.23
N TYR A 93 0.06 3.62 15.88
CA TYR A 93 0.99 3.97 16.95
C TYR A 93 2.10 4.93 16.53
N ARG A 94 2.56 4.85 15.27
CA ARG A 94 3.51 5.82 14.72
C ARG A 94 2.87 7.21 14.59
N LEU A 95 1.63 7.27 14.10
CA LEU A 95 0.85 8.52 14.07
C LEU A 95 0.65 9.09 15.49
N LEU A 96 0.31 8.27 16.49
CA LEU A 96 0.15 8.73 17.87
C LEU A 96 1.46 9.29 18.44
N ARG A 97 2.60 8.68 18.10
CA ARG A 97 3.92 9.21 18.45
C ARG A 97 4.18 10.56 17.77
N ALA A 98 3.77 10.74 16.51
CA ALA A 98 3.92 12.00 15.80
C ALA A 98 3.03 13.10 16.42
N LEU A 99 1.75 12.80 16.71
CA LEU A 99 0.86 13.71 17.44
C LEU A 99 1.45 14.16 18.78
N ARG A 100 2.08 13.24 19.51
CA ARG A 100 2.80 13.57 20.76
C ARG A 100 3.99 14.48 20.52
N ALA A 101 4.81 14.21 19.50
CA ALA A 101 5.98 15.03 19.18
C ALA A 101 5.59 16.46 18.80
N GLU A 102 4.46 16.62 18.09
CA GLU A 102 3.89 17.91 17.67
C GLU A 102 3.05 18.58 18.78
N GLY A 103 2.94 17.98 19.98
CA GLY A 103 2.13 18.55 21.07
C GLY A 103 0.62 18.56 20.81
N VAL A 104 0.12 17.88 19.78
CA VAL A 104 -1.30 17.90 19.38
C VAL A 104 -2.10 17.01 20.35
N ASN A 105 -2.81 17.65 21.29
CA ASN A 105 -3.62 16.96 22.30
C ASN A 105 -4.99 17.62 22.53
N ASN A 106 -5.64 18.12 21.48
CA ASN A 106 -6.97 18.74 21.61
C ASN A 106 -8.06 17.69 21.96
N ARG A 107 -9.25 18.17 22.39
CA ARG A 107 -10.39 17.31 22.79
C ARG A 107 -10.72 16.26 21.73
N ARG A 108 -10.65 16.63 20.45
CA ARG A 108 -10.92 15.75 19.31
C ARG A 108 -9.88 14.64 19.19
N THR A 109 -8.59 14.99 19.28
CA THR A 109 -7.50 14.00 19.31
C THR A 109 -7.69 13.00 20.45
N ARG A 110 -7.97 13.48 21.67
CA ARG A 110 -8.20 12.58 22.83
C ARG A 110 -9.38 11.64 22.60
N ALA A 111 -10.50 12.13 22.07
CA ALA A 111 -11.67 11.32 21.77
C ALA A 111 -11.34 10.24 20.72
N ILE A 112 -10.71 10.60 19.61
CA ILE A 112 -10.35 9.66 18.54
C ILE A 112 -9.38 8.58 19.04
N VAL A 113 -8.37 8.96 19.83
CA VAL A 113 -7.41 8.01 20.40
C VAL A 113 -8.11 7.07 21.39
N ARG A 114 -8.95 7.60 22.27
CA ARG A 114 -9.73 6.79 23.20
C ARG A 114 -10.61 5.78 22.47
N ASP A 115 -11.37 6.23 21.47
CA ASP A 115 -12.31 5.39 20.75
C ASP A 115 -11.56 4.32 19.93
N TRP A 116 -10.42 4.66 19.33
CA TRP A 116 -9.57 3.70 18.64
C TRP A 116 -8.96 2.65 19.58
N VAL A 117 -8.46 3.06 20.76
CA VAL A 117 -7.91 2.12 21.75
C VAL A 117 -9.02 1.22 22.33
N ALA A 118 -10.20 1.76 22.59
CA ALA A 118 -11.35 0.99 23.06
C ALA A 118 -11.85 -0.02 22.02
N GLY A 119 -11.76 0.31 20.72
CA GLY A 119 -12.12 -0.56 19.62
C GLY A 119 -11.07 -1.61 19.22
N ARG A 120 -9.98 -1.76 20.00
CA ARG A 120 -8.94 -2.75 19.68
C ARG A 120 -9.44 -4.17 19.97
N PRO A 121 -9.29 -5.12 19.02
CA PRO A 121 -9.72 -6.51 19.23
C PRO A 121 -9.02 -7.20 20.40
N ASP A 122 -7.74 -6.89 20.62
CA ASP A 122 -6.94 -7.43 21.72
C ASP A 122 -5.97 -6.36 22.22
N LEU A 123 -6.37 -5.65 23.28
CA LEU A 123 -5.56 -4.62 23.91
C LEU A 123 -4.41 -5.22 24.74
N ALA A 124 -4.54 -6.46 25.22
CA ALA A 124 -3.49 -7.14 25.98
C ALA A 124 -2.30 -7.51 25.09
N PHE A 125 -2.58 -7.97 23.87
CA PHE A 125 -1.57 -8.16 22.84
C PHE A 125 -0.82 -6.86 22.53
N ASP A 126 -1.54 -5.74 22.39
CA ASP A 126 -0.92 -4.45 22.14
C ASP A 126 -0.07 -3.96 23.34
N ALA A 127 -0.51 -4.23 24.57
CA ALA A 127 0.24 -3.91 25.78
C ALA A 127 1.57 -4.67 25.89
N VAL A 128 1.68 -5.83 25.23
CA VAL A 128 2.91 -6.63 25.17
C VAL A 128 3.75 -6.25 23.94
N LYS A 129 3.17 -6.29 22.73
CA LYS A 129 3.89 -6.06 21.48
C LYS A 129 4.24 -4.60 21.24
N TYR A 130 3.33 -3.69 21.55
CA TYR A 130 3.46 -2.25 21.32
C TYR A 130 3.56 -1.45 22.63
N ARG A 131 3.98 -2.10 23.72
CA ARG A 131 4.03 -1.58 25.10
C ARG A 131 4.43 -0.11 25.21
N ARG A 132 5.61 0.25 24.66
CA ARG A 132 6.15 1.61 24.75
C ARG A 132 5.29 2.64 24.00
N HIS A 133 4.69 2.24 22.88
CA HIS A 133 3.84 3.10 22.09
C HIS A 133 2.47 3.31 22.75
N LEU A 134 1.86 2.24 23.28
CA LEU A 134 0.60 2.33 24.02
C LEU A 134 0.77 3.19 25.28
N ALA A 135 1.82 2.95 26.07
CA ALA A 135 2.12 3.76 27.26
C ALA A 135 2.34 5.24 26.92
N GLY A 136 3.05 5.53 25.83
CA GLY A 136 3.25 6.90 25.35
C GLY A 136 1.95 7.58 24.92
N ALA A 137 1.08 6.87 24.20
CA ALA A 137 -0.23 7.38 23.78
C ALA A 137 -1.16 7.64 24.97
N ALA A 138 -1.20 6.72 25.94
CA ALA A 138 -2.03 6.85 27.13
C ALA A 138 -1.62 8.04 28.00
N ARG A 139 -0.30 8.25 28.20
CA ARG A 139 0.22 9.42 28.91
C ARG A 139 -0.11 10.72 28.19
N HIS A 140 0.07 10.75 26.86
CA HIS A 140 -0.20 11.93 26.05
C HIS A 140 -1.68 12.33 26.10
N THR A 141 -2.59 11.37 26.02
CA THR A 141 -4.03 11.64 25.89
C THR A 141 -4.81 11.54 27.21
N HIS A 142 -4.12 11.29 28.33
CA HIS A 142 -4.73 11.00 29.64
C HIS A 142 -5.77 9.89 29.59
N LEU A 143 -5.46 8.83 28.83
CA LEU A 143 -6.37 7.72 28.62
C LEU A 143 -6.50 6.87 29.89
N ARG A 144 -7.75 6.60 30.30
CA ARG A 144 -8.05 5.60 31.32
C ARG A 144 -7.95 4.22 30.67
N LEU A 145 -7.07 3.37 31.20
CA LEU A 145 -6.86 2.01 30.75
C LEU A 145 -7.45 1.03 31.76
N PRO A 146 -7.86 -0.18 31.34
CA PRO A 146 -8.22 -1.26 32.28
C PRO A 146 -7.07 -1.55 33.25
N ASP A 147 -7.39 -1.97 34.48
CA ASP A 147 -6.43 -2.06 35.58
C ASP A 147 -5.21 -2.95 35.27
N GLU A 148 -5.41 -4.15 34.70
CA GLU A 148 -4.30 -5.03 34.32
C GLU A 148 -3.41 -4.42 33.22
N ILE A 149 -4.02 -3.74 32.25
CA ILE A 149 -3.29 -3.08 31.16
C ILE A 149 -2.47 -1.91 31.72
N GLY A 150 -3.09 -1.06 32.56
CA GLY A 150 -2.42 0.04 33.24
C GLY A 150 -1.21 -0.44 34.05
N ALA A 151 -1.40 -1.51 34.82
CA ALA A 151 -0.33 -2.13 35.60
C ALA A 151 0.81 -2.64 34.72
N VAL A 152 0.55 -3.42 33.66
CA VAL A 152 1.60 -3.89 32.74
C VAL A 152 2.38 -2.75 32.08
N LEU A 153 1.72 -1.63 31.77
CA LEU A 153 2.38 -0.51 31.08
C LEU A 153 3.22 0.35 32.03
N PHE A 154 2.76 0.59 33.25
CA PHE A 154 3.36 1.59 34.14
C PHE A 154 4.02 1.00 35.39
N ASP A 155 3.53 -0.13 35.89
CA ASP A 155 4.00 -0.74 37.14
C ASP A 155 3.97 -2.27 37.08
N TRP A 156 4.68 -2.84 36.10
CA TRP A 156 4.49 -4.23 35.72
C TRP A 156 4.93 -5.26 36.77
N ARG A 157 5.75 -4.82 37.75
CA ARG A 157 6.29 -5.65 38.83
C ARG A 157 5.38 -5.71 40.05
N ARG A 158 4.46 -4.75 40.22
CA ARG A 158 3.62 -4.65 41.40
C ARG A 158 2.60 -5.80 41.51
N PRO A 159 1.90 -6.20 40.43
CA PRO A 159 1.03 -7.37 40.48
C PRO A 159 1.85 -8.65 40.64
N LYS A 160 1.47 -9.49 41.62
CA LYS A 160 2.08 -10.83 41.78
C LYS A 160 1.74 -11.77 40.62
N ARG A 161 0.56 -11.59 40.02
CA ARG A 161 0.01 -12.39 38.92
C ARG A 161 -0.94 -11.54 38.08
N TYR A 162 -0.95 -11.77 36.77
CA TYR A 162 -2.00 -11.28 35.87
C TYR A 162 -3.02 -12.38 35.57
N THR A 163 -4.29 -12.00 35.46
CA THR A 163 -5.39 -12.89 35.06
C THR A 163 -5.32 -13.15 33.56
N THR A 164 -4.99 -12.11 32.78
CA THR A 164 -4.88 -12.22 31.33
C THR A 164 -3.67 -13.08 30.93
N PRO A 165 -3.85 -14.20 30.21
CA PRO A 165 -2.79 -15.18 29.97
C PRO A 165 -1.54 -14.62 29.27
N ILE A 166 -1.71 -13.78 28.25
CA ILE A 166 -0.58 -13.20 27.52
C ILE A 166 0.23 -12.21 28.37
N LEU A 167 -0.42 -11.49 29.29
CA LEU A 167 0.25 -10.57 30.22
C LEU A 167 1.06 -11.34 31.26
N GLU A 168 0.50 -12.45 31.75
CA GLU A 168 1.18 -13.34 32.68
C GLU A 168 2.35 -14.07 32.02
N ALA A 169 2.18 -14.60 30.81
CA ALA A 169 3.26 -15.15 30.00
C ALA A 169 4.40 -14.14 29.81
N TRP A 170 4.06 -12.88 29.52
CA TRP A 170 5.04 -11.81 29.36
C TRP A 170 5.77 -11.46 30.67
N ARG A 171 5.05 -11.41 31.80
CA ARG A 171 5.66 -11.23 33.13
C ARG A 171 6.63 -12.37 33.44
N ARG A 172 6.20 -13.62 33.26
CA ARG A 172 7.00 -14.83 33.50
C ARG A 172 8.21 -14.90 32.59
N ALA A 173 8.10 -14.49 31.33
CA ALA A 173 9.21 -14.49 30.36
C ALA A 173 10.42 -13.63 30.78
N HIS A 174 10.30 -12.74 31.78
CA HIS A 174 11.45 -12.04 32.35
C HIS A 174 12.35 -12.93 33.22
N TYR A 175 11.81 -14.03 33.73
CA TYR A 175 12.42 -14.91 34.72
C TYR A 175 12.53 -16.37 34.24
N ASP A 176 11.54 -16.85 33.46
CA ASP A 176 11.46 -18.22 32.96
C ASP A 176 11.58 -18.26 31.43
N GLN A 177 12.49 -19.10 30.94
CA GLN A 177 12.72 -19.34 29.52
C GLN A 177 11.53 -20.02 28.83
N ARG A 178 10.76 -20.86 29.54
CA ARG A 178 9.63 -21.61 28.95
C ARG A 178 8.51 -20.68 28.51
N ALA A 179 8.24 -19.64 29.30
CA ALA A 179 7.22 -18.64 29.01
C ALA A 179 7.52 -17.81 27.74
N VAL A 180 8.77 -17.79 27.26
CA VAL A 180 9.14 -17.09 26.01
C VAL A 180 8.42 -17.70 24.79
N TYR A 181 8.21 -19.02 24.78
CA TYR A 181 7.56 -19.71 23.66
C TYR A 181 6.03 -19.54 23.64
N GLU A 182 5.45 -18.98 24.70
CA GLU A 182 4.03 -18.63 24.74
C GLU A 182 3.77 -17.24 24.12
N LEU A 183 4.83 -16.44 23.89
CA LEU A 183 4.73 -15.07 23.41
C LEU A 183 4.80 -14.96 21.89
N PRO A 184 4.09 -13.99 21.28
CA PRO A 184 4.18 -13.71 19.86
C PRO A 184 5.63 -13.59 19.39
N TYR A 185 5.95 -14.19 18.23
CA TYR A 185 7.32 -14.37 17.74
C TYR A 185 8.22 -13.13 17.88
N THR A 186 7.75 -11.95 17.44
CA THR A 186 8.55 -10.71 17.50
C THR A 186 8.87 -10.27 18.94
N VAL A 187 8.00 -10.61 19.90
CA VAL A 187 8.20 -10.33 21.32
C VAL A 187 9.15 -11.37 21.91
N ALA A 188 8.95 -12.64 21.56
CA ALA A 188 9.82 -13.74 21.95
C ALA A 188 11.27 -13.53 21.47
N GLU A 189 11.49 -13.00 20.26
CA GLU A 189 12.82 -12.62 19.76
C GLU A 189 13.52 -11.63 20.70
N GLY A 190 12.79 -10.67 21.27
CA GLY A 190 13.34 -9.72 22.23
C GLY A 190 13.81 -10.37 23.55
N PHE A 191 13.09 -11.39 24.02
CA PHE A 191 13.46 -12.17 25.21
C PHE A 191 14.51 -13.23 24.92
N ALA A 192 14.60 -13.73 23.69
CA ALA A 192 15.57 -14.75 23.29
C ALA A 192 17.01 -14.29 23.53
N ALA A 193 17.33 -13.03 23.24
CA ALA A 193 18.64 -12.45 23.54
C ALA A 193 18.97 -12.46 25.04
N ARG A 194 17.98 -12.16 25.89
CA ARG A 194 18.13 -12.17 27.35
C ARG A 194 18.37 -13.58 27.90
N HIS A 195 17.68 -14.58 27.35
CA HIS A 195 17.76 -15.98 27.76
C HIS A 195 18.78 -16.81 26.97
N ARG A 196 19.60 -16.17 26.12
CA ARG A 196 20.58 -16.83 25.24
C ARG A 196 19.98 -17.99 24.42
N ILE A 197 18.74 -17.82 23.96
CA ILE A 197 18.07 -18.78 23.07
C ILE A 197 18.57 -18.54 21.64
N ASP A 198 19.09 -19.59 21.01
CA ASP A 198 19.46 -19.53 19.59
C ASP A 198 18.24 -19.28 18.67
N ARG A 199 18.44 -18.51 17.60
CA ARG A 199 17.38 -18.10 16.69
C ARG A 199 16.74 -19.29 15.96
N ALA A 200 17.52 -20.28 15.54
CA ALA A 200 16.97 -21.47 14.88
C ALA A 200 16.11 -22.28 15.86
N ARG A 201 16.55 -22.38 17.12
CA ARG A 201 15.77 -23.03 18.19
C ARG A 201 14.46 -22.30 18.51
N LEU A 202 14.47 -20.96 18.52
CA LEU A 202 13.26 -20.16 18.70
C LEU A 202 12.28 -20.40 17.55
N LEU A 203 12.77 -20.35 16.31
CA LEU A 203 11.97 -20.52 15.11
C LEU A 203 11.32 -21.91 15.02
N ALA A 204 12.07 -22.97 15.34
CA ALA A 204 11.57 -24.35 15.33
C ALA A 204 10.38 -24.55 16.28
N ARG A 205 10.37 -23.85 17.42
CA ARG A 205 9.29 -23.97 18.43
C ARG A 205 8.19 -22.93 18.26
N ALA A 206 8.45 -21.81 17.60
CA ALA A 206 7.50 -20.71 17.42
C ALA A 206 6.56 -20.89 16.20
N GLY A 207 6.71 -21.96 15.41
CA GLY A 207 5.98 -22.16 14.14
C GLY A 207 4.46 -21.97 14.22
N GLY A 208 3.83 -22.39 15.32
CA GLY A 208 2.39 -22.22 15.55
C GLY A 208 1.94 -20.77 15.75
N GLN A 209 2.83 -19.88 16.19
CA GLN A 209 2.53 -18.48 16.54
C GLN A 209 2.92 -17.47 15.45
N LEU A 210 3.53 -17.92 14.35
CA LEU A 210 3.88 -17.07 13.22
C LEU A 210 2.63 -16.64 12.45
N THR A 211 2.48 -15.33 12.22
CA THR A 211 1.46 -14.79 11.31
C THR A 211 1.72 -15.21 9.86
N ALA A 212 0.69 -15.17 9.00
CA ALA A 212 0.84 -15.52 7.58
C ALA A 212 1.96 -14.73 6.86
N LEU A 213 2.13 -13.45 7.19
CA LEU A 213 3.21 -12.62 6.62
C LEU A 213 4.58 -12.99 7.17
N GLU A 214 4.67 -13.35 8.46
CA GLU A 214 5.90 -13.85 9.05
C GLU A 214 6.27 -15.21 8.44
N ARG A 215 5.30 -16.11 8.23
CA ARG A 215 5.52 -17.37 7.52
C ARG A 215 6.03 -17.13 6.11
N LEU A 216 5.42 -16.25 5.33
CA LEU A 216 5.87 -15.94 3.96
C LEU A 216 7.31 -15.38 3.93
N ARG A 217 7.67 -14.52 4.88
CA ARG A 217 9.02 -13.94 4.99
C ARG A 217 10.06 -14.94 5.48
N LEU A 218 9.66 -15.81 6.40
CA LEU A 218 10.54 -16.76 7.08
C LEU A 218 10.56 -18.13 6.39
N GLN A 219 9.74 -18.37 5.37
CA GLN A 219 9.61 -19.67 4.69
C GLN A 219 10.96 -20.27 4.28
N ARG A 220 11.91 -19.44 3.83
CA ARG A 220 13.28 -19.89 3.51
C ARG A 220 14.10 -20.32 4.73
N ALA A 221 13.90 -19.64 5.85
CA ALA A 221 14.65 -19.88 7.08
C ALA A 221 14.03 -21.00 7.92
N THR A 222 12.73 -21.28 7.76
CA THR A 222 11.97 -22.18 8.65
C THR A 222 11.44 -23.44 7.96
N GLY A 223 11.32 -23.45 6.63
CA GLY A 223 10.61 -24.51 5.91
C GLY A 223 9.10 -24.55 6.19
N VAL A 224 8.55 -23.63 6.99
CA VAL A 224 7.11 -23.58 7.30
C VAL A 224 6.36 -23.07 6.08
N GLU A 225 5.45 -23.87 5.55
CA GLU A 225 4.64 -23.50 4.39
C GLU A 225 3.74 -22.31 4.70
N ALA A 226 3.83 -21.30 3.85
CA ALA A 226 2.94 -20.15 3.86
C ALA A 226 1.75 -20.44 2.95
N ASP A 227 0.54 -20.17 3.42
CA ASP A 227 -0.66 -20.21 2.59
C ASP A 227 -0.64 -19.06 1.58
N LEU A 228 -0.19 -19.37 0.36
CA LEU A 228 -0.11 -18.42 -0.75
C LEU A 228 -1.51 -17.97 -1.18
N HIS A 229 -2.55 -18.78 -0.99
CA HIS A 229 -3.89 -18.48 -1.46
C HIS A 229 -4.55 -17.34 -0.69
N ARG A 230 -4.13 -17.02 0.52
CA ARG A 230 -4.67 -15.88 1.30
C ARG A 230 -3.86 -14.59 1.14
N THR A 231 -2.75 -14.64 0.42
CA THR A 231 -1.85 -13.49 0.26
C THR A 231 -2.42 -12.51 -0.77
N PRO A 232 -2.36 -11.17 -0.53
CA PRO A 232 -2.69 -10.17 -1.53
C PRO A 232 -1.82 -10.29 -2.79
N LEU A 233 -2.38 -9.98 -3.95
CA LEU A 233 -1.77 -10.19 -5.26
C LEU A 233 -0.40 -9.53 -5.39
N THR A 234 -0.29 -8.23 -5.07
CA THR A 234 1.00 -7.54 -5.22
C THR A 234 2.03 -8.02 -4.22
N ARG A 235 1.61 -8.45 -3.03
CA ARG A 235 2.53 -9.05 -2.04
C ARG A 235 3.03 -10.41 -2.52
N LEU A 236 2.17 -11.21 -3.13
CA LEU A 236 2.54 -12.49 -3.73
C LEU A 236 3.51 -12.29 -4.89
N ALA A 237 3.29 -11.28 -5.75
CA ALA A 237 4.23 -10.93 -6.82
C ALA A 237 5.61 -10.51 -6.28
N VAL A 238 5.66 -9.71 -5.19
CA VAL A 238 6.93 -9.37 -4.51
C VAL A 238 7.63 -10.63 -3.99
N TYR A 239 6.90 -11.56 -3.38
CA TYR A 239 7.45 -12.83 -2.90
C TYR A 239 8.00 -13.67 -4.07
N VAL A 240 7.23 -13.86 -5.14
CA VAL A 240 7.66 -14.60 -6.34
C VAL A 240 8.94 -14.01 -6.91
N LEU A 241 9.00 -12.68 -7.07
CA LEU A 241 10.20 -12.02 -7.58
C LEU A 241 11.37 -12.05 -6.61
N SER A 242 11.19 -12.39 -5.34
CA SER A 242 12.28 -12.65 -4.39
C SER A 242 12.92 -14.05 -4.56
N LEU A 243 12.25 -14.94 -5.31
CA LEU A 243 12.73 -16.29 -5.63
C LEU A 243 13.76 -16.28 -6.79
N PRO A 244 14.86 -17.06 -6.70
CA PRO A 244 15.71 -17.37 -7.83
C PRO A 244 14.89 -17.89 -9.01
N ARG A 245 15.32 -17.56 -10.24
CA ARG A 245 14.67 -18.02 -11.47
C ARG A 245 14.49 -19.55 -11.54
N PRO A 246 15.49 -20.38 -11.17
CA PRO A 246 15.30 -21.83 -11.18
C PRO A 246 14.19 -22.31 -10.23
N GLU A 247 14.06 -21.67 -9.07
CA GLU A 247 13.01 -22.00 -8.10
C GLU A 247 11.62 -21.61 -8.64
N ARG A 248 11.52 -20.44 -9.29
CA ARG A 248 10.28 -20.00 -9.95
C ARG A 248 9.84 -20.95 -11.04
N ALA A 249 10.79 -21.42 -11.87
CA ALA A 249 10.52 -22.40 -12.91
C ALA A 249 10.05 -23.74 -12.33
N ARG A 250 10.70 -24.22 -11.27
CA ARG A 250 10.31 -25.48 -10.60
C ARG A 250 8.92 -25.41 -9.96
N ARG A 251 8.56 -24.27 -9.35
CA ARG A 251 7.27 -24.05 -8.67
C ARG A 251 6.24 -23.33 -9.56
N ARG A 252 6.39 -23.41 -10.88
CA ARG A 252 5.62 -22.61 -11.84
C ARG A 252 4.11 -22.75 -11.68
N GLU A 253 3.63 -23.98 -11.59
CA GLU A 253 2.19 -24.28 -11.51
C GLU A 253 1.58 -23.73 -10.21
N GLU A 254 2.21 -24.02 -9.08
CA GLU A 254 1.81 -23.53 -7.75
C GLU A 254 1.74 -21.99 -7.71
N LEU A 255 2.82 -21.32 -8.14
CA LEU A 255 2.91 -19.86 -8.08
C LEU A 255 1.92 -19.18 -9.03
N THR A 256 1.75 -19.73 -10.24
CA THR A 256 0.78 -19.23 -11.23
C THR A 256 -0.64 -19.40 -10.73
N ALA A 257 -0.98 -20.57 -10.16
CA ALA A 257 -2.29 -20.83 -9.58
C ALA A 257 -2.60 -19.85 -8.43
N ALA A 258 -1.63 -19.61 -7.55
CA ALA A 258 -1.78 -18.67 -6.45
C ALA A 258 -1.97 -17.22 -6.93
N LEU A 259 -1.19 -16.76 -7.93
CA LEU A 259 -1.32 -15.42 -8.50
C LEU A 259 -2.66 -15.23 -9.21
N ARG A 260 -3.11 -16.21 -10.01
CA ARG A 260 -4.43 -16.17 -10.66
C ARG A 260 -5.57 -16.17 -9.64
N ALA A 261 -5.48 -16.99 -8.60
CA ALA A 261 -6.48 -16.98 -7.53
C ALA A 261 -6.54 -15.62 -6.83
N ALA A 262 -5.39 -15.01 -6.54
CA ALA A 262 -5.33 -13.67 -5.96
C ALA A 262 -5.88 -12.59 -6.89
N ALA A 263 -5.59 -12.67 -8.19
CA ALA A 263 -6.10 -11.77 -9.20
C ALA A 263 -7.62 -11.85 -9.35
N ARG A 264 -8.21 -13.05 -9.37
CA ARG A 264 -9.68 -13.22 -9.41
C ARG A 264 -10.36 -12.62 -8.18
N ARG A 265 -9.78 -12.81 -6.99
CA ARG A 265 -10.31 -12.17 -5.77
C ARG A 265 -10.24 -10.65 -5.84
N ALA A 266 -9.13 -10.10 -6.34
CA ALA A 266 -8.96 -8.67 -6.50
C ALA A 266 -9.91 -8.09 -7.57
N ALA A 267 -10.15 -8.82 -8.66
CA ALA A 267 -11.12 -8.44 -9.70
C ALA A 267 -12.56 -8.45 -9.16
N GLY A 268 -12.92 -9.44 -8.34
CA GLY A 268 -14.23 -9.55 -7.70
C GLY A 268 -15.36 -9.50 -8.72
N ARG A 269 -16.34 -8.61 -8.52
CA ARG A 269 -17.48 -8.42 -9.44
C ARG A 269 -17.11 -7.83 -10.81
N ARG A 270 -15.87 -7.35 -10.97
CA ARG A 270 -15.38 -6.75 -12.23
C ARG A 270 -14.65 -7.76 -13.12
N ALA A 271 -14.61 -9.03 -12.72
CA ALA A 271 -13.99 -10.07 -13.53
C ALA A 271 -14.71 -10.17 -14.90
N GLY A 272 -13.93 -10.18 -15.98
CA GLY A 272 -14.45 -10.25 -17.36
C GLY A 272 -15.19 -9.02 -17.88
N THR A 273 -15.30 -7.91 -17.13
CA THR A 273 -16.12 -6.76 -17.54
C THR A 273 -15.38 -5.75 -18.41
N TRP A 274 -14.06 -5.89 -18.60
CA TRP A 274 -13.23 -4.90 -19.31
C TRP A 274 -13.13 -5.08 -20.83
N GLY A 275 -13.87 -6.04 -21.41
CA GLY A 275 -13.82 -6.30 -22.85
C GLY A 275 -12.44 -6.80 -23.30
N THR A 276 -11.95 -6.28 -24.42
CA THR A 276 -10.63 -6.58 -24.98
C THR A 276 -9.57 -5.65 -24.38
N VAL A 277 -8.67 -6.21 -23.58
CA VAL A 277 -7.63 -5.47 -22.87
C VAL A 277 -6.25 -5.88 -23.37
N VAL A 278 -5.44 -4.88 -23.71
CA VAL A 278 -4.00 -5.06 -23.93
C VAL A 278 -3.24 -4.36 -22.80
N GLY A 279 -2.41 -5.13 -22.08
CA GLY A 279 -1.46 -4.60 -21.11
C GLY A 279 -0.08 -4.38 -21.74
N VAL A 280 0.50 -3.19 -21.59
CA VAL A 280 1.91 -2.93 -21.90
C VAL A 280 2.67 -2.81 -20.57
N LEU A 281 3.53 -3.78 -20.28
CA LEU A 281 4.12 -3.95 -18.95
C LEU A 281 5.63 -3.76 -18.97
N ASP A 282 6.11 -2.94 -18.04
CA ASP A 282 7.50 -2.55 -17.91
C ASP A 282 8.34 -3.59 -17.15
N ASP A 283 9.36 -4.10 -17.83
CA ASP A 283 10.45 -4.92 -17.29
C ASP A 283 11.83 -4.34 -17.60
N SER A 284 11.90 -3.02 -17.85
CA SER A 284 13.15 -2.29 -18.07
C SER A 284 14.04 -2.29 -16.81
N TYR A 285 15.29 -1.83 -16.94
CA TYR A 285 16.22 -1.79 -15.80
C TYR A 285 15.72 -0.92 -14.62
N SER A 286 14.98 0.17 -14.87
CA SER A 286 14.45 1.03 -13.80
C SER A 286 13.40 0.31 -12.94
N SER A 287 12.74 -0.72 -13.48
CA SER A 287 11.81 -1.58 -12.76
C SER A 287 12.47 -2.43 -11.66
N SER A 288 13.81 -2.42 -11.57
CA SER A 288 14.57 -2.92 -10.42
C SER A 288 14.30 -2.14 -9.13
N GLY A 289 13.83 -0.89 -9.24
CA GLY A 289 13.53 -0.01 -8.11
C GLY A 289 14.77 0.42 -7.32
N SER A 290 14.56 1.03 -6.16
CA SER A 290 15.67 1.44 -5.29
C SER A 290 16.15 0.30 -4.39
N GLY A 291 17.31 0.47 -3.75
CA GLY A 291 17.79 -0.49 -2.73
C GLY A 291 16.80 -0.71 -1.56
N VAL A 292 15.94 0.27 -1.28
CA VAL A 292 14.90 0.19 -0.25
C VAL A 292 13.60 -0.44 -0.79
N LYS A 293 13.32 -0.29 -2.08
CA LYS A 293 12.11 -0.79 -2.77
C LYS A 293 12.45 -1.76 -3.90
N ARG A 294 13.27 -2.75 -3.58
CA ARG A 294 13.82 -3.68 -4.56
C ARG A 294 12.70 -4.41 -5.30
N ARG A 295 12.73 -4.34 -6.65
CA ARG A 295 11.79 -4.98 -7.59
C ARG A 295 10.33 -4.56 -7.43
N ARG A 296 10.04 -3.45 -6.74
CA ARG A 296 8.66 -3.04 -6.48
C ARG A 296 7.89 -2.66 -7.76
N PRO A 297 8.43 -1.84 -8.68
CA PRO A 297 7.73 -1.56 -9.95
C PRO A 297 7.48 -2.83 -10.76
N LEU A 298 8.49 -3.71 -10.88
CA LEU A 298 8.34 -5.00 -11.56
C LEU A 298 7.27 -5.90 -10.90
N ALA A 299 7.17 -5.88 -9.56
CA ALA A 299 6.14 -6.64 -8.86
C ALA A 299 4.73 -6.13 -9.16
N VAL A 300 4.56 -4.80 -9.31
CA VAL A 300 3.29 -4.22 -9.73
C VAL A 300 2.98 -4.62 -11.17
N ALA A 301 3.96 -4.56 -12.09
CA ALA A 301 3.77 -5.02 -13.47
C ALA A 301 3.37 -6.51 -13.53
N LEU A 302 4.05 -7.38 -12.80
CA LEU A 302 3.72 -8.81 -12.73
C LEU A 302 2.33 -9.06 -12.12
N ALA A 303 1.97 -8.34 -11.05
CA ALA A 303 0.63 -8.41 -10.48
C ALA A 303 -0.45 -7.94 -11.49
N MET A 304 -0.17 -6.86 -12.22
CA MET A 304 -1.06 -6.33 -13.25
C MET A 304 -1.24 -7.31 -14.42
N HIS A 305 -0.23 -8.07 -14.81
CA HIS A 305 -0.39 -9.14 -15.81
C HIS A 305 -1.55 -10.09 -15.48
N TYR A 306 -1.56 -10.63 -14.26
CA TYR A 306 -2.62 -11.56 -13.82
C TYR A 306 -3.94 -10.85 -13.53
N LEU A 307 -3.90 -9.61 -13.04
CA LEU A 307 -5.12 -8.85 -12.78
C LEU A 307 -5.84 -8.46 -14.08
N LEU A 308 -5.11 -8.03 -15.10
CA LEU A 308 -5.68 -7.71 -16.42
C LEU A 308 -6.23 -8.98 -17.09
N GLU A 309 -5.56 -10.13 -16.93
CA GLU A 309 -6.10 -11.44 -17.35
C GLU A 309 -7.47 -11.72 -16.71
N ALA A 310 -7.64 -11.42 -15.42
CA ALA A 310 -8.90 -11.66 -14.71
C ALA A 310 -10.00 -10.63 -15.02
N LEU A 311 -9.64 -9.38 -15.30
CA LEU A 311 -10.58 -8.29 -15.59
C LEU A 311 -11.10 -8.32 -17.03
N ALA A 312 -10.29 -8.78 -17.97
CA ALA A 312 -10.63 -8.75 -19.39
C ALA A 312 -11.53 -9.91 -19.80
N GLY A 313 -12.42 -9.67 -20.77
CA GLY A 313 -13.06 -10.73 -21.53
C GLY A 313 -12.10 -11.37 -22.54
N ARG A 314 -11.21 -10.56 -23.14
CA ARG A 314 -10.07 -11.00 -23.96
C ARG A 314 -8.82 -10.27 -23.54
N HIS A 315 -7.76 -10.99 -23.19
CA HIS A 315 -6.53 -10.42 -22.66
C HIS A 315 -5.34 -10.66 -23.56
N HIS A 316 -4.51 -9.63 -23.72
CA HIS A 316 -3.15 -9.79 -24.19
C HIS A 316 -2.17 -8.92 -23.39
N THR A 317 -0.94 -9.42 -23.19
CA THR A 317 0.13 -8.65 -22.56
C THR A 317 1.31 -8.55 -23.50
N VAL A 318 1.88 -7.35 -23.60
CA VAL A 318 3.15 -7.05 -24.24
C VAL A 318 4.11 -6.56 -23.16
N TRP A 319 5.18 -7.31 -22.91
CA TRP A 319 6.30 -6.85 -22.06
C TRP A 319 7.28 -6.03 -22.90
N LEU A 320 8.08 -5.16 -22.27
CA LEU A 320 9.04 -4.36 -23.02
C LEU A 320 10.14 -5.23 -23.64
N THR A 321 10.72 -6.12 -22.85
CA THR A 321 11.80 -7.01 -23.30
C THR A 321 11.41 -8.48 -23.20
N HIS A 322 10.81 -8.90 -22.10
CA HIS A 322 10.57 -10.30 -21.78
C HIS A 322 9.65 -11.00 -22.78
N THR A 323 10.00 -12.25 -23.10
CA THR A 323 9.18 -13.14 -23.92
C THR A 323 9.02 -14.48 -23.18
N GLY A 324 7.82 -15.06 -23.24
CA GLY A 324 7.52 -16.34 -22.58
C GLY A 324 6.91 -16.18 -21.19
N ASP A 325 7.31 -17.04 -20.25
CA ASP A 325 6.65 -17.20 -18.96
C ASP A 325 6.76 -15.94 -18.08
N PRO A 326 5.64 -15.28 -17.73
CA PRO A 326 5.62 -14.09 -16.88
C PRO A 326 6.34 -14.28 -15.54
N LEU A 327 6.38 -15.50 -14.99
CA LEU A 327 7.10 -15.76 -13.74
C LEU A 327 8.60 -15.53 -13.85
N LEU A 328 9.18 -15.63 -15.05
CA LEU A 328 10.63 -15.52 -15.27
C LEU A 328 11.10 -14.09 -15.58
N VAL A 329 10.17 -13.12 -15.56
CA VAL A 329 10.48 -11.72 -15.80
C VAL A 329 11.57 -11.20 -14.84
N HIS A 330 12.41 -10.30 -15.36
CA HIS A 330 13.47 -9.64 -14.61
C HIS A 330 13.79 -8.27 -15.22
N PRO A 331 14.24 -7.29 -14.41
CA PRO A 331 14.55 -5.95 -14.92
C PRO A 331 15.76 -5.99 -15.86
N VAL A 332 15.60 -5.54 -17.11
CA VAL A 332 16.67 -5.56 -18.11
C VAL A 332 16.45 -4.50 -19.19
N GLY A 333 17.55 -3.92 -19.69
CA GLY A 333 17.53 -3.11 -20.89
C GLY A 333 16.92 -1.72 -20.73
N ALA A 334 16.75 -1.07 -21.89
CA ALA A 334 16.13 0.24 -22.04
C ALA A 334 14.59 0.14 -22.02
N THR A 335 13.91 1.27 -22.15
CA THR A 335 12.46 1.39 -22.05
C THR A 335 11.86 1.84 -23.39
N PRO A 336 11.67 0.92 -24.38
CA PRO A 336 11.14 1.24 -25.70
C PRO A 336 9.60 1.29 -25.70
N LEU A 337 9.02 2.22 -24.96
CA LEU A 337 7.57 2.28 -24.77
C LEU A 337 6.84 2.52 -26.09
N GLY A 338 7.35 3.41 -26.95
CA GLY A 338 6.73 3.72 -28.24
C GLY A 338 6.50 2.48 -29.12
N GLN A 339 7.53 1.65 -29.29
CA GLN A 339 7.43 0.43 -30.09
C GLN A 339 6.41 -0.56 -29.52
N ARG A 340 6.36 -0.72 -28.20
CA ARG A 340 5.45 -1.68 -27.55
C ARG A 340 4.02 -1.19 -27.49
N LEU A 341 3.83 0.13 -27.42
CA LEU A 341 2.52 0.75 -27.61
C LEU A 341 1.98 0.46 -29.01
N LEU A 342 2.81 0.53 -30.05
CA LEU A 342 2.39 0.15 -31.41
C LEU A 342 1.96 -1.32 -31.50
N ASP A 343 2.74 -2.24 -30.91
CA ASP A 343 2.39 -3.67 -30.85
C ASP A 343 1.05 -3.92 -30.15
N GLY A 344 0.77 -3.15 -29.09
CA GLY A 344 -0.50 -3.19 -28.38
C GLY A 344 -1.67 -2.62 -29.18
N LEU A 345 -1.49 -1.42 -29.75
CA LEU A 345 -2.53 -0.69 -30.49
C LEU A 345 -2.92 -1.37 -31.81
N ARG A 346 -2.00 -2.07 -32.48
CA ARG A 346 -2.29 -2.88 -33.68
C ARG A 346 -3.43 -3.88 -33.48
N ARG A 347 -3.69 -4.30 -32.24
CA ARG A 347 -4.75 -5.25 -31.87
C ARG A 347 -6.12 -4.60 -31.71
N ARG A 348 -6.21 -3.26 -31.81
CA ARG A 348 -7.43 -2.45 -31.61
C ARG A 348 -8.21 -2.85 -30.35
N PRO A 349 -7.58 -2.75 -29.15
CA PRO A 349 -8.25 -3.11 -27.91
C PRO A 349 -9.32 -2.08 -27.54
N ASP A 350 -10.31 -2.51 -26.76
CA ASP A 350 -11.23 -1.58 -26.08
C ASP A 350 -10.47 -0.77 -25.02
N ARG A 351 -9.45 -1.38 -24.39
CA ARG A 351 -8.61 -0.74 -23.37
C ARG A 351 -7.13 -1.10 -23.50
N LEU A 352 -6.29 -0.08 -23.59
CA LEU A 352 -4.83 -0.18 -23.47
C LEU A 352 -4.39 0.28 -22.07
N VAL A 353 -3.82 -0.63 -21.29
CA VAL A 353 -3.31 -0.33 -19.94
C VAL A 353 -1.79 -0.39 -19.96
N VAL A 354 -1.14 0.73 -19.71
CA VAL A 354 0.32 0.82 -19.67
C VAL A 354 0.77 0.86 -18.22
N VAL A 355 1.70 -0.01 -17.81
CA VAL A 355 2.27 -0.04 -16.46
C VAL A 355 3.77 0.20 -16.56
N SER A 356 4.22 1.42 -16.29
CA SER A 356 5.60 1.87 -16.42
C SER A 356 5.88 3.06 -15.49
N ASP A 357 7.15 3.35 -15.22
CA ASP A 357 7.55 4.60 -14.54
C ASP A 357 7.46 5.85 -15.45
N GLY A 358 7.12 5.68 -16.73
CA GLY A 358 6.95 6.75 -17.71
C GLY A 358 8.26 7.27 -18.31
N TRP A 359 9.40 6.64 -18.04
CA TRP A 359 10.68 6.97 -18.66
C TRP A 359 10.81 6.31 -20.03
N ASP A 360 10.29 6.96 -21.06
CA ASP A 360 10.52 6.56 -22.46
C ASP A 360 11.90 7.04 -22.93
N ASN A 361 12.83 6.12 -23.20
CA ASN A 361 14.21 6.46 -23.53
C ASN A 361 14.78 5.73 -24.76
N ALA A 362 13.95 5.01 -25.52
CA ALA A 362 14.41 4.23 -26.67
C ALA A 362 13.40 4.20 -27.85
N PRO A 363 13.35 5.27 -28.67
CA PRO A 363 13.95 6.58 -28.46
C PRO A 363 13.08 7.49 -27.57
N PRO A 364 13.65 8.52 -26.93
CA PRO A 364 12.90 9.43 -26.06
C PRO A 364 11.72 10.11 -26.76
N GLY A 365 10.55 10.08 -26.13
CA GLY A 365 9.34 10.78 -26.60
C GLY A 365 8.54 10.04 -27.68
N GLN A 366 8.99 8.87 -28.13
CA GLN A 366 8.28 8.07 -29.12
C GLN A 366 6.89 7.65 -28.62
N ALA A 367 6.76 7.31 -27.35
CA ALA A 367 5.47 6.94 -26.74
C ALA A 367 4.43 8.06 -26.87
N ALA A 368 4.85 9.31 -26.66
CA ALA A 368 3.97 10.46 -26.77
C ALA A 368 3.47 10.65 -28.22
N GLU A 369 4.39 10.55 -29.20
CA GLU A 369 4.06 10.69 -30.61
C GLU A 369 3.17 9.57 -31.12
N VAL A 370 3.43 8.31 -30.74
CA VAL A 370 2.58 7.17 -31.09
C VAL A 370 1.15 7.39 -30.60
N LEU A 371 0.98 7.81 -29.34
CA LEU A 371 -0.34 8.02 -28.75
C LEU A 371 -1.06 9.24 -29.33
N ARG A 372 -0.32 10.30 -29.69
CA ARG A 372 -0.87 11.47 -30.38
C ARG A 372 -1.39 11.09 -31.76
N VAL A 373 -0.56 10.47 -32.59
CA VAL A 373 -0.92 10.05 -33.95
C VAL A 373 -2.07 9.04 -33.93
N TRP A 374 -2.06 8.08 -33.00
CA TRP A 374 -3.15 7.12 -32.85
C TRP A 374 -4.48 7.84 -32.65
N ARG A 375 -4.56 8.72 -31.65
CA ARG A 375 -5.81 9.40 -31.33
C ARG A 375 -6.25 10.39 -32.40
N GLU A 376 -5.32 11.15 -32.99
CA GLU A 376 -5.69 12.17 -33.97
C GLU A 376 -6.03 11.61 -35.35
N ARG A 377 -5.40 10.49 -35.75
CA ARG A 377 -5.50 9.99 -37.14
C ARG A 377 -6.13 8.60 -37.27
N LEU A 378 -5.98 7.72 -36.29
CA LEU A 378 -6.41 6.31 -36.40
C LEU A 378 -7.65 5.99 -35.57
N ASP A 379 -7.86 6.70 -34.47
CA ASP A 379 -9.00 6.52 -33.57
C ASP A 379 -9.55 7.88 -33.06
N PRO A 380 -10.01 8.77 -33.98
CA PRO A 380 -10.55 10.07 -33.61
C PRO A 380 -11.83 9.98 -32.77
N GLU A 381 -12.57 8.88 -32.89
CA GLU A 381 -13.76 8.58 -32.09
C GLU A 381 -13.42 8.13 -30.65
N GLY A 382 -12.15 7.85 -30.35
CA GLY A 382 -11.70 7.45 -29.02
C GLY A 382 -12.23 6.09 -28.57
N ARG A 383 -12.35 5.12 -29.49
CA ARG A 383 -12.85 3.77 -29.18
C ARG A 383 -11.89 3.00 -28.26
N THR A 384 -10.59 3.26 -28.39
CA THR A 384 -9.54 2.69 -27.55
C THR A 384 -9.29 3.57 -26.34
N SER A 385 -9.68 3.11 -25.15
CA SER A 385 -9.36 3.80 -23.90
C SER A 385 -7.91 3.53 -23.50
N VAL A 386 -7.06 4.56 -23.50
CA VAL A 386 -5.65 4.45 -23.05
C VAL A 386 -5.49 5.01 -21.63
N VAL A 387 -4.93 4.21 -20.72
CA VAL A 387 -4.63 4.61 -19.35
C VAL A 387 -3.20 4.21 -18.97
N HIS A 388 -2.48 5.13 -18.34
CA HIS A 388 -1.14 4.89 -17.81
C HIS A 388 -1.17 4.77 -16.27
N LEU A 389 -0.70 3.64 -15.76
CA LEU A 389 -0.56 3.35 -14.34
C LEU A 389 0.92 3.41 -13.95
N ASN A 390 1.29 4.42 -13.17
CA ASN A 390 2.68 4.68 -12.83
C ASN A 390 2.98 4.29 -11.37
N PRO A 391 3.85 3.28 -11.12
CA PRO A 391 4.18 2.84 -9.78
C PRO A 391 5.22 3.71 -9.04
N VAL A 392 5.77 4.74 -9.70
CA VAL A 392 6.91 5.53 -9.23
C VAL A 392 6.52 7.00 -9.12
N TYR A 393 6.71 7.56 -7.92
CA TYR A 393 6.53 8.99 -7.69
C TYR A 393 7.72 9.80 -8.20
N ASP A 394 7.44 10.89 -8.91
CA ASP A 394 8.42 11.85 -9.36
C ASP A 394 8.33 13.13 -8.52
N ALA A 395 9.35 13.32 -7.68
CA ALA A 395 9.42 14.45 -6.77
C ALA A 395 9.67 15.79 -7.49
N ASP A 396 10.25 15.76 -8.70
CA ASP A 396 10.58 16.98 -9.44
C ASP A 396 9.33 17.58 -10.11
N THR A 397 8.36 16.73 -10.49
CA THR A 397 7.09 17.15 -11.10
C THR A 397 5.92 17.19 -10.10
N PHE A 398 6.17 16.84 -8.83
CA PHE A 398 5.15 16.70 -7.78
C PHE A 398 4.02 15.71 -8.13
N ASP A 399 4.26 14.82 -9.09
CA ASP A 399 3.26 13.91 -9.63
C ASP A 399 3.95 12.60 -10.04
N VAL A 400 3.26 11.77 -10.79
CA VAL A 400 3.86 10.67 -11.55
C VAL A 400 4.17 11.14 -12.97
N ARG A 401 5.27 10.63 -13.55
CA ARG A 401 5.66 10.99 -14.91
C ARG A 401 4.61 10.50 -15.92
N ARG A 402 4.18 11.39 -16.80
CA ARG A 402 3.16 11.12 -17.84
C ARG A 402 3.82 10.64 -19.13
N LEU A 403 3.13 9.76 -19.86
CA LEU A 403 3.56 9.34 -21.21
C LEU A 403 3.26 10.40 -22.27
N ALA A 404 2.08 11.01 -22.19
CA ALA A 404 1.64 12.06 -23.09
C ALA A 404 0.67 13.00 -22.35
N PRO A 405 0.56 14.28 -22.73
CA PRO A 405 -0.30 15.25 -22.05
C PRO A 405 -1.76 14.81 -21.94
N ALA A 406 -2.28 14.20 -23.01
CA ALA A 406 -3.67 13.82 -23.10
C ALA A 406 -3.92 12.33 -22.76
N VAL A 407 -2.93 11.62 -22.20
CA VAL A 407 -3.13 10.26 -21.67
C VAL A 407 -3.32 10.34 -20.16
N PRO A 408 -4.50 9.97 -19.64
CA PRO A 408 -4.73 9.98 -18.20
C PRO A 408 -3.73 9.04 -17.50
N THR A 409 -2.95 9.64 -16.60
CA THR A 409 -1.90 8.95 -15.85
C THR A 409 -2.25 8.97 -14.37
N VAL A 410 -2.29 7.79 -13.76
CA VAL A 410 -2.64 7.61 -12.35
C VAL A 410 -1.53 6.85 -11.64
N GLY A 411 -1.20 7.33 -10.45
CA GLY A 411 -0.24 6.65 -9.58
C GLY A 411 -0.83 5.37 -9.03
N ILE A 412 -0.06 4.28 -9.06
CA ILE A 412 -0.47 2.98 -8.50
C ILE A 412 0.53 2.48 -7.47
N ARG A 413 0.04 1.86 -6.39
CA ARG A 413 0.93 1.24 -5.39
C ARG A 413 0.75 -0.26 -5.36
N ASP A 414 -0.49 -0.69 -5.19
CA ASP A 414 -0.91 -2.09 -5.16
C ASP A 414 -1.81 -2.32 -6.38
N ALA A 415 -1.69 -3.49 -7.02
CA ALA A 415 -2.34 -3.76 -8.29
C ALA A 415 -3.85 -3.90 -8.08
N GLU A 416 -4.23 -4.39 -6.91
CA GLU A 416 -5.59 -4.54 -6.43
C GLU A 416 -6.39 -3.23 -6.47
N ASP A 417 -5.72 -2.08 -6.40
CA ASP A 417 -6.35 -0.76 -6.47
C ASP A 417 -6.60 -0.30 -7.91
N ALA A 418 -6.00 -0.96 -8.92
CA ALA A 418 -6.07 -0.57 -10.32
C ALA A 418 -7.49 -0.37 -10.84
N PRO A 419 -8.49 -1.24 -10.53
CA PRO A 419 -9.83 -1.04 -11.06
C PRO A 419 -10.48 0.27 -10.62
N ALA A 420 -10.27 0.67 -9.36
CA ALA A 420 -10.79 1.95 -8.85
C ALA A 420 -10.00 3.13 -9.42
N LEU A 421 -8.68 2.99 -9.54
CA LEU A 421 -7.79 4.03 -10.06
C LEU A 421 -8.01 4.30 -11.56
N VAL A 422 -8.32 3.28 -12.36
CA VAL A 422 -8.62 3.42 -13.79
C VAL A 422 -9.94 4.16 -14.03
N GLU A 423 -10.95 3.95 -13.19
CA GLU A 423 -12.19 4.74 -13.26
C GLU A 423 -11.92 6.20 -12.86
N LEU A 424 -11.13 6.43 -11.82
CA LEU A 424 -10.64 7.76 -11.44
C LEU A 424 -9.86 8.46 -12.55
N ALA A 425 -9.09 7.71 -13.33
CA ALA A 425 -8.28 8.22 -14.44
C ALA A 425 -9.13 8.96 -15.49
N ARG A 426 -10.39 8.56 -15.70
CA ARG A 426 -11.30 9.19 -16.66
C ARG A 426 -11.56 10.66 -16.32
N PHE A 427 -11.59 11.01 -15.03
CA PHE A 427 -11.76 12.39 -14.59
C PHE A 427 -10.53 13.25 -14.86
N ALA A 428 -9.33 12.66 -14.89
CA ALA A 428 -8.08 13.37 -15.17
C ALA A 428 -7.89 13.71 -16.67
N ALA A 429 -8.67 13.07 -17.56
CA ALA A 429 -8.62 13.32 -19.00
C ALA A 429 -9.36 14.61 -19.44
N GLY A 430 -9.94 15.36 -18.51
CA GLY A 430 -10.66 16.62 -18.80
C GLY A 430 -12.07 16.42 -19.38
N THR A 431 -12.56 15.18 -19.46
CA THR A 431 -13.88 14.83 -20.00
C THR A 431 -15.01 14.95 -18.97
N ALA A 432 -14.70 15.30 -17.72
CA ALA A 432 -15.66 15.34 -16.62
C ALA A 432 -15.58 16.67 -15.84
N THR A 433 -16.73 17.13 -15.35
CA THR A 433 -16.85 18.39 -14.61
C THR A 433 -16.43 18.22 -13.14
N PHE A 434 -16.09 19.34 -12.48
CA PHE A 434 -15.79 19.34 -11.04
C PHE A 434 -16.96 18.83 -10.18
N ALA A 435 -18.21 19.05 -10.61
CA ALA A 435 -19.39 18.53 -9.94
C ALA A 435 -19.47 17.00 -10.01
N GLN A 436 -19.14 16.40 -11.16
CA GLN A 436 -19.08 14.94 -11.32
C GLN A 436 -17.97 14.32 -10.46
N LEU A 437 -16.80 14.98 -10.36
CA LEU A 437 -15.74 14.54 -9.46
C LEU A 437 -16.20 14.58 -8.00
N ARG A 438 -16.92 15.63 -7.60
CA ARG A 438 -17.43 15.76 -6.22
C ARG A 438 -18.45 14.67 -5.88
N ALA A 439 -19.45 14.45 -6.75
CA ALA A 439 -20.43 13.38 -6.56
C ALA A 439 -19.76 12.00 -6.45
N TYR A 440 -18.78 11.73 -7.31
CA TYR A 440 -18.02 10.48 -7.25
C TYR A 440 -17.23 10.33 -5.94
N LEU A 441 -16.63 11.41 -5.43
CA LEU A 441 -15.96 11.39 -4.14
C LEU A 441 -16.94 11.21 -2.97
N ASP A 442 -18.11 11.83 -3.04
CA ASP A 442 -19.15 11.68 -2.02
C ASP A 442 -19.65 10.22 -1.96
N ASP A 443 -19.87 9.58 -3.11
CA ASP A 443 -20.21 8.15 -3.20
C ASP A 443 -19.13 7.26 -2.59
N LEU A 444 -17.85 7.57 -2.84
CA LEU A 444 -16.73 6.84 -2.25
C LEU A 444 -16.64 7.06 -0.73
N VAL A 445 -16.88 8.28 -0.26
CA VAL A 445 -16.90 8.61 1.16
C VAL A 445 -18.04 7.87 1.85
N GLU A 446 -19.24 7.86 1.27
CA GLU A 446 -20.38 7.14 1.81
C GLU A 446 -20.10 5.64 1.85
N GLY A 447 -19.59 5.06 0.76
CA GLY A 447 -19.20 3.66 0.70
C GLY A 447 -18.09 3.28 1.68
N PHE A 448 -17.20 4.21 2.04
CA PHE A 448 -16.12 4.01 3.00
C PHE A 448 -16.57 4.11 4.46
N LEU A 449 -17.64 4.86 4.74
CA LEU A 449 -18.19 5.04 6.08
C LEU A 449 -19.23 3.99 6.47
N ARG A 450 -19.80 3.28 5.50
CA ARG A 450 -20.60 2.07 5.70
C ARG A 450 -19.69 0.90 6.09
#